data_AF-A0A1F6AXA0-F1
#
_entry.id   AF-A0A1F6AXA0-F1
#
_cell.length_a   1.000
_cell.length_b   1.000
_cell.length_c   1.000
_cell.angle_alpha   90.00
_cell.angle_beta   90.00
_cell.angle_gamma   90.00
#
_symmetry.space_group_name_H-M   'P 1'
#
loop_
_entity.id
_entity.type
_entity.pdbx_description
1 polymer ?
#
loop_
_entity_poly.entity_id
_entity_poly.type
_entity_poly.pdbx_seq_one_letter_code
_entity_poly.pdbx_strand_id
1 'polypeptide(L)'
;MPREKIGWLIPGLIIVILPLSTLRLFRKGDVLSSQAPLAASDGRRIVLDFNTPTPTPTPSPTPTPTDTPTPTSTPSPTPTPVPITSQQLDAWFTQYANHFSVDRSLLWRIAVCETGLRPNATNGIYAGMFQFSANTWKTNRLRMNVDPNADLRFNPEESIRTAAFLLSTRGPGAWPNCSLRK
;
A
#
# COMPACT_ATOMS: atom_id res chain seq x y z
N MET A 1 -28.73 -49.43 34.15
CA MET A 1 -27.54 -50.28 33.89
C MET A 1 -26.72 -49.63 32.78
N PRO A 2 -25.38 -49.72 32.81
CA PRO A 2 -24.47 -48.61 33.12
C PRO A 2 -23.83 -47.97 31.86
N ARG A 3 -23.44 -46.68 31.95
CA ARG A 3 -22.04 -46.15 31.97
C ARG A 3 -21.10 -46.88 31.02
N GLU A 4 -20.38 -46.12 30.19
CA GLU A 4 -18.92 -46.12 30.22
C GLU A 4 -18.36 -44.70 30.03
N LYS A 5 -17.63 -44.26 31.05
CA LYS A 5 -16.70 -43.13 31.05
C LYS A 5 -15.32 -43.75 30.86
N ILE A 6 -14.56 -43.30 29.87
CA ILE A 6 -13.12 -43.56 29.81
C ILE A 6 -12.45 -42.21 29.96
N GLY A 7 -11.94 -41.96 31.15
CA GLY A 7 -10.89 -40.99 31.37
C GLY A 7 -9.62 -41.75 31.73
N TRP A 8 -8.47 -41.31 31.22
CA TRP A 8 -7.17 -41.41 31.89
C TRP A 8 -6.31 -40.23 31.43
N LEU A 9 -6.06 -39.32 32.36
CA LEU A 9 -4.90 -38.42 32.38
C LEU A 9 -3.74 -39.21 33.00
N ILE A 10 -2.53 -39.14 32.44
CA ILE A 10 -1.28 -39.09 33.23
C ILE A 10 -0.30 -38.09 32.57
N PRO A 11 0.43 -37.25 33.37
CA PRO A 11 1.27 -36.14 32.93
C PRO A 11 2.78 -36.45 32.96
N GLY A 12 3.62 -35.55 32.41
CA GLY A 12 5.09 -35.51 32.56
C GLY A 12 5.85 -35.54 31.22
N LEU A 13 6.43 -34.46 30.68
CA LEU A 13 7.62 -33.69 31.07
C LEU A 13 8.95 -34.23 30.44
N ILE A 14 9.73 -33.29 29.84
CA ILE A 14 11.14 -33.32 29.34
C ILE A 14 11.34 -34.13 28.02
N ILE A 15 12.02 -33.70 26.95
CA ILE A 15 13.30 -32.99 26.79
C ILE A 15 13.37 -32.17 25.49
N VAL A 16 13.91 -30.96 25.64
CA VAL A 16 14.39 -30.03 24.60
C VAL A 16 15.66 -30.60 23.94
N ILE A 17 15.71 -30.66 22.61
CA ILE A 17 16.98 -30.66 21.87
C ILE A 17 16.84 -29.72 20.66
N LEU A 18 17.29 -28.48 20.83
CA LEU A 18 17.61 -27.58 19.73
C LEU A 18 19.05 -27.85 19.28
N PRO A 19 19.33 -28.06 17.98
CA PRO A 19 20.70 -27.99 17.49
C PRO A 19 21.12 -26.52 17.33
N LEU A 20 22.15 -26.16 18.10
CA LEU A 20 22.97 -24.95 18.02
C LEU A 20 23.95 -25.05 16.84
N SER A 21 24.27 -23.90 16.21
CA SER A 21 25.35 -23.65 15.21
C SER A 21 24.92 -23.82 13.74
N THR A 22 25.04 -22.82 12.86
CA THR A 22 26.26 -22.04 12.58
C THR A 22 26.02 -20.54 12.41
N LEU A 23 26.76 -19.76 13.19
CA LEU A 23 27.03 -18.35 12.99
C LEU A 23 27.91 -18.20 11.73
N ARG A 24 27.47 -17.48 10.69
CA ARG A 24 28.37 -16.98 9.62
C ARG A 24 28.60 -15.49 9.81
N LEU A 25 29.74 -15.18 10.42
CA LEU A 25 30.38 -13.87 10.39
C LEU A 25 30.93 -13.66 8.97
N PHE A 26 30.43 -12.68 8.24
CA PHE A 26 31.10 -12.20 7.03
C PHE A 26 31.97 -10.98 7.37
N ARG A 27 33.20 -11.07 6.87
CA ARG A 27 34.39 -10.32 7.24
C ARG A 27 34.39 -8.94 6.59
N LYS A 28 34.79 -7.96 7.41
CA LYS A 28 35.12 -6.57 7.10
C LYS A 28 36.17 -6.50 5.99
N GLY A 29 35.83 -5.84 4.88
CA GLY A 29 36.76 -5.48 3.81
C GLY A 29 37.45 -4.18 4.17
N ASP A 30 38.61 -4.29 4.83
CA ASP A 30 39.48 -3.17 5.16
C ASP A 30 40.27 -2.74 3.90
N VAL A 31 40.22 -1.45 3.57
CA VAL A 31 41.05 -0.81 2.54
C VAL A 31 42.46 -0.66 3.12
N LEU A 32 43.35 -1.61 2.84
CA LEU A 32 44.75 -1.50 3.21
C LEU A 32 45.47 -0.63 2.18
N SER A 33 45.70 0.62 2.58
CA SER A 33 46.69 1.54 2.03
C SER A 33 48.05 0.83 1.93
N SER A 34 48.60 0.74 0.72
CA SER A 34 49.96 0.27 0.49
C SER A 34 50.83 1.46 0.12
N GLN A 35 51.68 1.87 1.07
CA GLN A 35 52.85 2.70 0.82
C GLN A 35 53.91 1.87 0.09
N ALA A 36 54.54 2.46 -0.92
CA ALA A 36 55.78 1.96 -1.52
C ALA A 36 56.89 2.99 -1.26
N PRO A 37 58.06 2.58 -0.71
CA PRO A 37 59.27 3.38 -0.80
C PRO A 37 60.38 2.60 -1.51
N LEU A 38 60.94 3.13 -2.61
CA LEU A 38 62.26 2.72 -3.10
C LEU A 38 63.03 3.89 -3.75
N ALA A 39 64.02 4.34 -2.98
CA ALA A 39 65.36 4.83 -3.31
C ALA A 39 65.72 5.26 -4.76
N ALA A 40 66.18 6.51 -4.83
CA ALA A 40 67.44 7.01 -5.40
C ALA A 40 68.33 6.08 -6.26
N SER A 41 68.63 6.56 -7.47
CA SER A 41 69.95 6.74 -8.13
C SER A 41 69.62 7.11 -9.60
N ASP A 42 70.36 7.82 -10.41
CA ASP A 42 71.75 8.26 -10.43
C ASP A 42 71.83 9.40 -11.46
N GLY A 43 72.81 10.28 -11.32
CA GLY A 43 73.04 11.41 -12.21
C GLY A 43 73.63 10.99 -13.54
N ARG A 44 72.92 11.26 -14.64
CA ARG A 44 73.52 11.36 -15.97
C ARG A 44 72.82 12.46 -16.77
N ARG A 45 73.43 13.64 -16.79
CA ARG A 45 73.05 14.74 -17.70
C ARG A 45 73.37 14.32 -19.13
N ILE A 46 72.38 13.86 -19.87
CA ILE A 46 72.43 13.83 -21.34
C ILE A 46 71.59 15.01 -21.82
N VAL A 47 72.27 16.01 -22.40
CA VAL A 47 71.65 17.13 -23.09
C VAL A 47 71.18 16.59 -24.44
N LEU A 48 69.90 16.19 -24.51
CA LEU A 48 69.21 15.92 -25.78
C LEU A 48 68.45 17.20 -26.16
N ASP A 49 68.80 17.76 -27.31
CA ASP A 49 68.12 18.90 -27.94
C ASP A 49 66.62 18.62 -28.08
N PHE A 50 65.79 19.45 -27.46
CA PHE A 50 64.33 19.40 -27.56
C PHE A 50 63.88 20.27 -28.74
N ASN A 51 63.72 19.66 -29.92
CA ASN A 51 62.86 20.23 -30.97
C ASN A 51 61.41 19.99 -30.57
N THR A 52 60.83 20.94 -29.83
CA THR A 52 59.44 20.92 -29.39
C THR A 52 58.52 21.18 -30.59
N PRO A 53 57.67 20.23 -31.03
CA PRO A 53 56.71 20.50 -32.10
C PRO A 53 55.66 21.52 -31.60
N THR A 54 55.39 22.53 -32.42
CA THR A 54 54.35 23.53 -32.18
C THR A 54 52.98 22.82 -32.11
N PRO A 55 52.17 23.04 -31.06
CA PRO A 55 50.85 22.43 -30.98
C PRO A 55 49.95 22.97 -32.09
N THR A 56 49.42 22.08 -32.92
CA THR A 56 48.40 22.37 -33.92
C THR A 56 47.10 22.77 -33.22
N PRO A 57 46.40 23.84 -33.64
CA PRO A 57 45.14 24.22 -33.01
C PRO A 57 44.09 23.11 -33.21
N THR A 58 43.60 22.57 -32.10
CA THR A 58 42.52 21.58 -32.07
C THR A 58 41.22 22.23 -32.55
N PRO A 59 40.47 21.64 -33.50
CA PRO A 59 39.18 22.19 -33.91
C PRO A 59 38.22 22.23 -32.71
N SER A 60 37.61 23.40 -32.51
CA SER A 60 36.61 23.64 -31.46
C SER A 60 35.38 22.76 -31.68
N PRO A 61 34.81 22.14 -30.63
CA PRO A 61 33.60 21.34 -30.78
C PRO A 61 32.45 22.19 -31.30
N THR A 62 31.84 21.74 -32.39
CA THR A 62 30.62 22.33 -32.95
C THR A 62 29.48 22.21 -31.94
N PRO A 63 28.69 23.26 -31.68
CA PRO A 63 27.56 23.16 -30.77
C PRO A 63 26.55 22.14 -31.30
N THR A 64 26.30 21.10 -30.52
CA THR A 64 25.27 20.09 -30.78
C THR A 64 23.89 20.78 -30.76
N PRO A 65 22.98 20.49 -31.72
CA PRO A 65 21.63 21.06 -31.70
C PRO A 65 20.93 20.68 -30.41
N THR A 66 20.43 21.70 -29.70
CA THR A 66 19.63 21.53 -28.48
C THR A 66 18.26 20.99 -28.86
N ASP A 67 17.87 19.84 -28.30
CA ASP A 67 16.53 19.29 -28.48
C ASP A 67 15.48 20.32 -28.05
N THR A 68 14.61 20.67 -28.99
CA THR A 68 13.50 21.59 -28.74
C THR A 68 12.50 20.88 -27.83
N PRO A 69 12.04 21.49 -26.72
CA PRO A 69 11.11 20.83 -25.81
C PRO A 69 9.80 20.54 -26.54
N THR A 70 9.45 19.26 -26.62
CA THR A 70 8.18 18.77 -27.15
C THR A 70 7.04 19.37 -26.30
N PRO A 71 5.98 19.93 -26.91
CA PRO A 71 4.87 20.52 -26.16
C PRO A 71 4.23 19.46 -25.27
N THR A 72 4.29 19.70 -23.96
CA THR A 72 3.64 18.86 -22.96
C THR A 72 2.13 18.99 -23.11
N SER A 73 1.45 17.87 -23.37
CA SER A 73 -0.01 17.82 -23.44
C SER A 73 -0.59 18.37 -22.13
N THR A 74 -1.36 19.45 -22.24
CA THR A 74 -2.05 20.07 -21.10
C THR A 74 -3.04 19.05 -20.54
N PRO A 75 -3.03 18.77 -19.21
CA PRO A 75 -4.01 17.85 -18.63
C PRO A 75 -5.42 18.37 -18.90
N SER A 76 -6.27 17.50 -19.46
CA SER A 76 -7.70 17.74 -19.61
C SER A 76 -8.30 18.11 -18.25
N PRO A 77 -9.22 19.09 -18.17
CA PRO A 77 -9.88 19.42 -16.91
C PRO A 77 -10.52 18.17 -16.31
N THR A 78 -10.14 17.85 -15.08
CA THR A 78 -10.79 16.80 -14.30
C THR A 78 -12.26 17.18 -14.14
N PRO A 79 -13.22 16.31 -14.50
CA PRO A 79 -14.63 16.63 -14.36
C PRO A 79 -14.94 16.97 -12.90
N THR A 80 -15.60 18.12 -12.68
CA THR A 80 -16.08 18.51 -11.36
C THR A 80 -17.07 17.44 -10.88
N PRO A 81 -16.90 16.86 -9.68
CA PRO A 81 -17.82 15.84 -9.18
C PRO A 81 -19.22 16.45 -9.05
N VAL A 82 -20.21 15.81 -9.68
CA VAL A 82 -21.62 16.19 -9.57
C VAL A 82 -22.04 16.00 -8.10
N PRO A 83 -22.70 17.00 -7.47
CA PRO A 83 -23.20 16.84 -6.11
C PRO A 83 -24.23 15.71 -6.08
N ILE A 84 -24.10 14.83 -5.09
CA ILE A 84 -24.96 13.66 -4.95
C ILE A 84 -26.28 14.08 -4.34
N THR A 85 -27.37 13.77 -5.05
CA THR A 85 -28.72 14.10 -4.60
C THR A 85 -29.24 13.06 -3.61
N SER A 86 -30.21 13.45 -2.77
CA SER A 86 -30.88 12.52 -1.86
C SER A 86 -31.58 11.39 -2.62
N GLN A 87 -32.16 11.68 -3.79
CA GLN A 87 -32.80 10.69 -4.65
C GLN A 87 -31.80 9.66 -5.20
N GLN A 88 -30.62 10.12 -5.63
CA GLN A 88 -29.57 9.23 -6.10
C GLN A 88 -29.06 8.33 -4.98
N LEU A 89 -28.89 8.90 -3.78
CA LEU A 89 -28.52 8.14 -2.60
C LEU A 89 -29.56 7.06 -2.27
N ASP A 90 -30.85 7.42 -2.26
CA ASP A 90 -31.98 6.51 -2.06
C ASP A 90 -32.00 5.35 -3.07
N ALA A 91 -31.74 5.66 -4.35
CA ALA A 91 -31.67 4.69 -5.42
C ALA A 91 -30.55 3.67 -5.19
N TRP A 92 -29.34 4.11 -4.81
CA TRP A 92 -28.24 3.19 -4.51
C TRP A 92 -28.52 2.30 -3.30
N PHE A 93 -29.10 2.84 -2.22
CA PHE A 93 -29.51 2.03 -1.08
C PHE A 93 -30.49 0.94 -1.51
N THR A 94 -31.49 1.29 -2.31
CA THR A 94 -32.48 0.34 -2.83
C THR A 94 -31.84 -0.70 -3.74
N GLN A 95 -31.02 -0.26 -4.70
CA GLN A 95 -30.34 -1.12 -5.66
C GLN A 95 -29.49 -2.19 -4.96
N TYR A 96 -28.59 -1.77 -4.06
CA TYR A 96 -27.66 -2.70 -3.44
C TYR A 96 -28.30 -3.53 -2.31
N ALA A 97 -29.31 -2.99 -1.62
CA ALA A 97 -30.11 -3.79 -0.71
C ALA A 97 -30.80 -4.96 -1.43
N ASN A 98 -31.41 -4.69 -2.59
CA ASN A 98 -32.04 -5.70 -3.42
C ASN A 98 -31.01 -6.68 -4.00
N HIS A 99 -29.88 -6.17 -4.51
CA HIS A 99 -28.85 -7.00 -5.13
C HIS A 99 -28.24 -8.03 -4.16
N PHE A 100 -28.02 -7.64 -2.91
CA PHE A 100 -27.45 -8.52 -1.88
C PHE A 100 -28.50 -9.16 -0.96
N SER A 101 -29.79 -8.97 -1.22
CA SER A 101 -30.91 -9.47 -0.41
C SER A 101 -30.80 -9.10 1.08
N VAL A 102 -30.45 -7.84 1.37
CA VAL A 102 -30.35 -7.31 2.74
C VAL A 102 -31.48 -6.32 3.05
N ASP A 103 -31.85 -6.19 4.32
CA ASP A 103 -32.85 -5.21 4.75
C ASP A 103 -32.36 -3.77 4.48
N ARG A 104 -33.03 -3.07 3.55
CA ARG A 104 -32.73 -1.69 3.18
C ARG A 104 -32.76 -0.76 4.40
N SER A 105 -33.71 -0.95 5.29
CA SER A 105 -33.89 -0.12 6.48
C SER A 105 -32.74 -0.29 7.47
N LEU A 106 -32.21 -1.51 7.64
CA LEU A 106 -31.01 -1.80 8.41
C LEU A 106 -29.78 -1.15 7.78
N LEU A 107 -29.58 -1.30 6.47
CA LEU A 107 -28.44 -0.71 5.75
C LEU A 107 -28.44 0.81 5.89
N TRP A 108 -29.59 1.46 5.70
CA TRP A 108 -29.77 2.90 5.92
C TRP A 108 -29.51 3.29 7.38
N ARG A 109 -30.09 2.55 8.35
CA ARG A 109 -29.91 2.83 9.78
C ARG A 109 -28.44 2.80 10.19
N ILE A 110 -27.67 1.86 9.67
CA ILE A 110 -26.22 1.79 9.93
C ILE A 110 -25.54 3.06 9.41
N ALA A 111 -25.77 3.45 8.15
CA ALA A 111 -25.15 4.64 7.58
C ALA A 111 -25.50 5.94 8.35
N VAL A 112 -26.75 6.07 8.80
CA VAL A 112 -27.18 7.19 9.66
C VAL A 112 -26.49 7.14 11.02
N CYS A 113 -26.42 5.97 11.64
CA CYS A 113 -25.79 5.80 12.94
C CYS A 113 -24.28 6.07 12.91
N GLU A 114 -23.58 5.65 11.86
CA GLU A 114 -22.13 5.82 11.72
C GLU A 114 -21.74 7.29 11.49
N THR A 115 -22.45 7.99 10.59
CA THR A 115 -22.00 9.33 10.14
C THR A 115 -23.12 10.34 9.89
N GLY A 116 -24.39 9.91 9.92
CA GLY A 116 -25.50 10.72 9.41
C GLY A 116 -25.46 10.87 7.89
N LEU A 117 -25.09 9.81 7.16
CA LEU A 117 -25.00 9.77 5.68
C LEU A 117 -23.90 10.65 5.08
N ARG A 118 -22.82 10.94 5.82
CA ARG A 118 -21.73 11.82 5.35
C ARG A 118 -20.62 10.98 4.68
N PRO A 119 -20.43 11.04 3.35
CA PRO A 119 -19.44 10.21 2.66
C PRO A 119 -17.99 10.56 3.02
N ASN A 120 -17.75 11.84 3.33
CA ASN A 120 -16.41 12.35 3.66
C ASN A 120 -16.08 12.27 5.15
N ALA A 121 -16.84 11.50 5.94
CA ALA A 121 -16.58 11.36 7.37
C ALA A 121 -15.31 10.53 7.63
N THR A 122 -14.59 10.91 8.67
CA THR A 122 -13.36 10.24 9.12
C THR A 122 -13.34 10.16 10.64
N ASN A 123 -12.93 9.02 11.18
CA ASN A 123 -12.67 8.83 12.61
C ASN A 123 -11.46 7.89 12.78
N GLY A 124 -10.27 8.47 12.96
CA GLY A 124 -9.02 7.71 13.03
C GLY A 124 -8.80 6.87 11.76
N ILE A 125 -8.72 5.54 11.91
CA ILE A 125 -8.52 4.61 10.79
C ILE A 125 -9.78 4.38 9.93
N TYR A 126 -10.94 4.79 10.45
CA TYR A 126 -12.24 4.59 9.85
C TYR A 126 -12.61 5.77 8.96
N ALA A 127 -13.15 5.49 7.78
CA ALA A 127 -13.54 6.50 6.81
C ALA A 127 -14.76 6.07 6.02
N GLY A 128 -15.43 7.05 5.43
CA GLY A 128 -16.60 6.82 4.60
C GLY A 128 -17.90 6.82 5.40
N MET A 129 -19.00 6.78 4.67
CA MET A 129 -20.36 6.82 5.23
C MET A 129 -20.65 5.72 6.26
N PHE A 130 -19.99 4.57 6.12
CA PHE A 130 -20.14 3.39 6.98
C PHE A 130 -18.93 3.15 7.88
N GLN A 131 -18.00 4.12 7.96
CA GLN A 131 -16.85 4.06 8.84
C GLN A 131 -16.02 2.78 8.67
N PHE A 132 -15.64 2.44 7.43
CA PHE A 132 -14.80 1.27 7.16
C PHE A 132 -13.33 1.55 7.51
N SER A 133 -12.65 0.57 8.11
CA SER A 133 -11.18 0.58 8.14
C SER A 133 -10.62 0.20 6.77
N ALA A 134 -9.42 0.68 6.44
CA ALA A 134 -8.80 0.39 5.14
C ALA A 134 -8.57 -1.11 4.90
N ASN A 135 -8.25 -1.87 5.95
CA ASN A 135 -8.02 -3.31 5.85
C ASN A 135 -9.33 -4.09 5.60
N THR A 136 -10.37 -3.77 6.36
CA THR A 136 -11.71 -4.37 6.18
C THR A 136 -12.26 -4.05 4.80
N TRP A 137 -12.07 -2.82 4.32
CA TRP A 137 -12.44 -2.42 2.97
C TRP A 137 -11.77 -3.30 1.91
N LYS A 138 -10.43 -3.30 1.87
CA LYS A 138 -9.64 -4.07 0.90
C LYS A 138 -10.05 -5.54 0.87
N THR A 139 -10.18 -6.16 2.05
CA THR A 139 -10.55 -7.57 2.17
C THR A 139 -11.91 -7.86 1.54
N ASN A 140 -12.93 -7.04 1.80
CA ASN A 140 -14.26 -7.27 1.26
C ASN A 140 -14.36 -6.96 -0.23
N ARG A 141 -13.67 -5.91 -0.70
CA ARG A 141 -13.62 -5.56 -2.12
C ARG A 141 -12.95 -6.64 -2.95
N LEU A 142 -11.88 -7.25 -2.42
CA LEU A 142 -11.25 -8.43 -3.04
C LEU A 142 -12.23 -9.62 -3.13
N ARG A 143 -13.01 -9.89 -2.08
CA ARG A 143 -14.04 -10.95 -2.10
C ARG A 143 -15.17 -10.67 -3.10
N MET A 144 -15.43 -9.40 -3.38
CA MET A 144 -16.40 -8.94 -4.38
C MET A 144 -15.82 -8.92 -5.81
N ASN A 145 -14.52 -9.19 -5.99
CA ASN A 145 -13.81 -9.06 -7.27
C ASN A 145 -13.97 -7.67 -7.92
N VAL A 146 -13.79 -6.62 -7.12
CA VAL A 146 -13.87 -5.20 -7.54
C VAL A 146 -12.69 -4.41 -6.96
N ASP A 147 -12.48 -3.17 -7.44
CA ASP A 147 -11.33 -2.34 -7.08
C ASP A 147 -11.16 -2.22 -5.54
N PRO A 148 -10.05 -2.71 -4.97
CA PRO A 148 -9.80 -2.68 -3.54
C PRO A 148 -9.25 -1.35 -3.01
N ASN A 149 -9.10 -0.31 -3.85
CA ASN A 149 -8.61 1.00 -3.42
C ASN A 149 -9.39 1.52 -2.20
N ALA A 150 -8.68 1.80 -1.10
CA ALA A 150 -9.28 2.23 0.16
C ALA A 150 -9.86 3.65 0.12
N ASP A 151 -9.48 4.47 -0.85
CA ASP A 151 -10.00 5.83 -1.01
C ASP A 151 -11.45 5.82 -1.52
N LEU A 152 -11.88 4.71 -2.15
CA LEU A 152 -13.27 4.50 -2.55
C LEU A 152 -14.24 4.41 -1.35
N ARG A 153 -13.75 4.34 -0.10
CA ARG A 153 -14.58 4.53 1.11
C ARG A 153 -15.31 5.87 1.09
N PHE A 154 -14.71 6.91 0.50
CA PHE A 154 -15.31 8.24 0.39
C PHE A 154 -16.34 8.35 -0.75
N ASN A 155 -16.35 7.38 -1.67
CA ASN A 155 -17.40 7.29 -2.68
C ASN A 155 -18.64 6.64 -2.02
N PRO A 156 -19.79 7.34 -1.96
CA PRO A 156 -20.97 6.81 -1.27
C PRO A 156 -21.58 5.61 -1.98
N GLU A 157 -21.56 5.54 -3.31
CA GLU A 157 -22.06 4.38 -4.04
C GLU A 157 -21.26 3.12 -3.67
N GLU A 158 -19.93 3.21 -3.76
CA GLU A 158 -19.04 2.10 -3.44
C GLU A 158 -19.14 1.72 -1.95
N SER A 159 -19.32 2.71 -1.08
CA SER A 159 -19.57 2.51 0.35
C SER A 159 -20.85 1.73 0.62
N ILE A 160 -21.97 2.13 0.01
CA ILE A 160 -23.28 1.46 0.13
C ILE A 160 -23.18 0.03 -0.40
N ARG A 161 -22.60 -0.15 -1.59
CA ARG A 161 -22.40 -1.46 -2.22
C ARG A 161 -21.61 -2.41 -1.33
N THR A 162 -20.49 -1.93 -0.78
CA THR A 162 -19.60 -2.75 0.07
C THR A 162 -20.25 -3.06 1.41
N ALA A 163 -21.02 -2.12 1.98
CA ALA A 163 -21.77 -2.35 3.21
C ALA A 163 -22.89 -3.37 3.05
N ALA A 164 -23.64 -3.30 1.95
CA ALA A 164 -24.66 -4.29 1.61
C ALA A 164 -24.06 -5.70 1.47
N PHE A 165 -22.91 -5.83 0.78
CA PHE A 165 -22.17 -7.10 0.71
C PHE A 165 -21.68 -7.59 2.08
N LEU A 166 -21.16 -6.69 2.92
CA LEU A 166 -20.69 -7.10 4.24
C LEU A 166 -21.83 -7.58 5.13
N LEU A 167 -23.00 -6.93 5.05
CA LEU A 167 -24.21 -7.37 5.74
C LEU A 167 -24.72 -8.72 5.21
N SER A 168 -24.69 -8.98 3.90
CA SER A 168 -25.13 -10.28 3.38
C SER A 168 -24.20 -11.42 3.78
N THR A 169 -22.92 -11.14 4.02
CA THR A 169 -21.92 -12.17 4.35
C THR A 169 -21.67 -12.35 5.85
N ARG A 170 -21.79 -11.31 6.67
CA ARG A 170 -21.53 -11.35 8.12
C ARG A 170 -22.76 -11.04 8.98
N GLY A 171 -23.86 -10.64 8.35
CA GLY A 171 -25.06 -10.23 9.05
C GLY A 171 -24.90 -8.91 9.83
N PRO A 172 -25.89 -8.58 10.68
CA PRO A 172 -25.94 -7.34 11.45
C PRO A 172 -24.72 -7.13 12.38
N GLY A 173 -24.10 -8.21 12.86
CA GLY A 173 -22.95 -8.18 13.76
C GLY A 173 -21.69 -7.51 13.18
N ALA A 174 -21.65 -7.25 11.88
CA ALA A 174 -20.59 -6.43 11.28
C ALA A 174 -20.58 -4.98 11.81
N TRP A 175 -21.72 -4.47 12.28
CA TRP A 175 -21.87 -3.17 12.92
C TRP A 175 -22.57 -3.32 14.27
N PRO A 176 -21.87 -3.78 15.32
CA PRO A 176 -22.50 -4.15 16.60
C PRO A 176 -23.22 -2.97 17.28
N ASN A 177 -22.69 -1.75 17.15
CA ASN A 177 -23.26 -0.56 17.78
C ASN A 177 -24.39 0.08 16.97
N CYS A 178 -24.44 -0.18 15.65
CA CYS A 178 -25.35 0.52 14.73
C CYS A 178 -26.39 -0.40 14.06
N SER A 179 -26.29 -1.71 14.24
CA SER A 179 -27.24 -2.66 13.67
C SER A 179 -28.45 -2.96 14.57
N LEU A 180 -28.29 -2.78 15.88
CA LEU A 180 -29.34 -3.00 16.87
C LEU A 180 -30.51 -2.02 16.65
N ARG A 181 -31.74 -2.52 16.80
CA ARG A 181 -32.92 -1.66 16.90
C ARG A 181 -32.95 -1.12 18.33
N LYS A 182 -32.84 0.20 18.48
CA LYS A 182 -33.10 0.90 19.74
C LYS A 182 -34.58 1.19 19.86
#